data_AF-A0A6N8BP82-F1
#
_entry.id   AF-A0A6N8BP82-F1
#
_cell.length_a   1.000
_cell.length_b   1.000
_cell.length_c   1.000
_cell.angle_alpha   90.00
_cell.angle_beta   90.00
_cell.angle_gamma   90.00
#
_symmetry.space_group_name_H-M   'P 1'
#
loop_
_entity.id
_entity.type
_entity.pdbx_description
1 polymer ?
#
loop_
_entity_poly.entity_id
_entity_poly.type
_entity_poly.pdbx_seq_one_letter_code
_entity_poly.pdbx_strand_id
1 'polypeptide(L)'
;MPKFLVIQAARFGDLVQTKRLLLSLAGRGEVHLAVDAGLVPLVRVLYPFVEPHALSVHGRPEAEALARNTAVLLRWQGLHFEAVYNCNFSGTTAALCRVFDEGLVHGYRPEAGGISRSPWARLAFRTSERRALAPLNLVDFWAHFASEPVEPHSINPVASPGGRGLGVVLAGRESRRSLPVPVLAEVVRTAFGAMGGPRVFLLGSAAEKPAARQLMRHLPARMLSSIEDLSGKTDWPALVEAVDELDALITPDTGIMHLGAHLGVPVLAFFLSSAWQHETGPYGEGHYVWQTCRACAPCLETAPCPYNVVCGQPFTQVELLRSLVAVLGGIKNALPAAAADEKPWPALVEGLQLWRTGFDALGALPRLLAGHDPHEAERRYVRKFLAGRLHVSLDPAGRAMTPPPPADLEQWLCNDADWMLPPGRYY
;
A
#
# COMPACT_ATOMS: atom_id res chain seq x y z
N MET A 1 7.51 -5.21 31.05
CA MET A 1 6.99 -5.64 29.74
C MET A 1 7.99 -5.18 28.69
N PRO A 2 8.33 -6.01 27.69
CA PRO A 2 9.16 -5.60 26.54
C PRO A 2 8.61 -4.33 25.89
N LYS A 3 9.48 -3.44 25.42
CA LYS A 3 9.10 -2.25 24.66
C LYS A 3 9.73 -2.29 23.28
N PHE A 4 8.95 -1.99 22.26
CA PHE A 4 9.39 -1.92 20.88
C PHE A 4 9.14 -0.53 20.33
N LEU A 5 10.12 0.04 19.63
CA LEU A 5 9.94 1.31 18.93
C LEU A 5 9.85 1.06 17.43
N VAL A 6 8.79 1.53 16.78
CA VAL A 6 8.70 1.59 15.32
C VAL A 6 8.84 3.03 14.87
N ILE A 7 9.74 3.30 13.92
CA ILE A 7 9.90 4.61 13.31
C ILE A 7 9.32 4.53 11.90
N GLN A 8 8.17 5.17 11.71
CA GLN A 8 7.47 5.33 10.42
C GLN A 8 7.22 6.82 10.16
N ALA A 9 8.26 7.49 9.72
CA ALA A 9 8.34 8.92 9.46
C ALA A 9 7.98 9.30 8.00
N ALA A 10 7.30 8.42 7.27
CA ALA A 10 6.86 8.69 5.89
C ALA A 10 5.40 9.16 5.82
N ARG A 11 4.76 8.97 4.67
CA ARG A 11 3.47 9.58 4.37
C ARG A 11 2.33 8.82 5.06
N PHE A 12 1.15 9.45 5.09
CA PHE A 12 -0.09 8.85 5.57
C PHE A 12 -0.33 7.40 5.12
N GLY A 13 -0.13 7.08 3.82
CA GLY A 13 -0.32 5.71 3.33
C GLY A 13 0.66 4.70 3.94
N ASP A 14 1.89 5.10 4.20
CA ASP A 14 2.91 4.24 4.82
C ASP A 14 2.57 3.94 6.28
N LEU A 15 2.02 4.93 7.00
CA LEU A 15 1.52 4.73 8.35
C LEU A 15 0.40 3.67 8.41
N VAL A 16 -0.60 3.75 7.52
CA VAL A 16 -1.69 2.76 7.47
C VAL A 16 -1.15 1.37 7.14
N GLN A 17 -0.17 1.28 6.25
CA GLN A 17 0.43 0.01 5.84
C GLN A 17 1.39 -0.59 6.88
N THR A 18 1.76 0.13 7.94
CA THR A 18 2.64 -0.39 9.01
C THR A 18 1.89 -1.30 10.00
N LYS A 19 0.56 -1.43 9.87
CA LYS A 19 -0.32 -2.16 10.80
C LYS A 19 0.14 -3.57 11.14
N ARG A 20 0.53 -4.38 10.14
CA ARG A 20 0.94 -5.78 10.37
C ARG A 20 2.17 -5.89 11.27
N LEU A 21 3.16 -5.02 11.09
CA LEU A 21 4.32 -4.93 11.99
C LEU A 21 3.88 -4.52 13.41
N LEU A 22 3.04 -3.49 13.55
CA LEU A 22 2.59 -3.01 14.87
C LEU A 22 1.84 -4.10 15.65
N LEU A 23 0.93 -4.82 15.00
CA LEU A 23 0.19 -5.91 15.63
C LEU A 23 1.10 -7.09 16.02
N SER A 24 2.11 -7.39 15.19
CA SER A 24 3.09 -8.44 15.48
C SER A 24 3.92 -8.13 16.74
N LEU A 25 4.23 -6.86 16.96
CA LEU A 25 4.97 -6.41 18.14
C LEU A 25 4.06 -6.25 19.37
N ALA A 26 2.81 -5.83 19.18
CA ALA A 26 1.83 -5.68 20.27
C ALA A 26 1.49 -7.02 20.95
N GLY A 27 1.56 -8.14 20.22
CA GLY A 27 1.45 -9.48 20.81
C GLY A 27 2.59 -9.86 21.76
N ARG A 28 3.69 -9.10 21.76
CA ARG A 28 4.92 -9.40 22.51
C ARG A 28 5.26 -8.35 23.58
N GLY A 29 4.66 -7.16 23.53
CA GLY A 29 4.94 -6.08 24.46
C GLY A 29 4.35 -4.73 24.07
N GLU A 30 4.84 -3.68 24.71
CA GLU A 30 4.38 -2.30 24.49
C GLU A 30 4.97 -1.77 23.19
N VAL A 31 4.11 -1.19 22.34
CA VAL A 31 4.53 -0.65 21.05
C VAL A 31 4.53 0.87 21.12
N HIS A 32 5.69 1.45 20.85
CA HIS A 32 5.87 2.86 20.64
C HIS A 32 5.98 3.13 19.13
N LEU A 33 5.35 4.20 18.65
CA LEU A 33 5.33 4.55 17.23
C LEU A 33 5.75 5.99 17.02
N ALA A 34 6.90 6.20 16.37
CA ALA A 34 7.39 7.51 16.01
C ALA A 34 6.97 7.87 14.57
N VAL A 35 6.28 9.00 14.44
CA VAL A 35 5.71 9.51 13.17
C VAL A 35 5.94 11.01 13.05
N ASP A 36 5.70 11.57 11.87
CA ASP A 36 5.58 13.02 11.74
C ASP A 36 4.47 13.56 12.64
N ALA A 37 4.72 14.70 13.30
CA ALA A 37 3.81 15.29 14.27
C ALA A 37 2.41 15.55 13.70
N GLY A 38 2.31 15.85 12.41
CA GLY A 38 1.03 16.04 11.72
C GLY A 38 0.16 14.78 11.66
N LEU A 39 0.73 13.58 11.80
CA LEU A 39 0.03 12.29 11.74
C LEU A 39 -0.37 11.74 13.10
N VAL A 40 0.05 12.34 14.21
CA VAL A 40 -0.26 11.86 15.57
C VAL A 40 -1.78 11.71 15.82
N PRO A 41 -2.66 12.65 15.41
CA PRO A 41 -4.10 12.46 15.57
C PRO A 41 -4.61 11.21 14.86
N LEU A 42 -4.08 10.90 13.67
CA LEU A 42 -4.44 9.70 12.92
C LEU A 42 -3.96 8.43 13.62
N VAL A 43 -2.74 8.43 14.17
CA VAL A 43 -2.22 7.30 14.97
C VAL A 43 -3.16 6.95 16.11
N ARG A 44 -3.68 7.96 16.82
CA ARG A 44 -4.60 7.74 17.94
C ARG A 44 -5.92 7.08 17.53
N VAL A 45 -6.36 7.32 16.30
CA VAL A 45 -7.58 6.71 15.75
C VAL A 45 -7.31 5.29 15.25
N LEU A 46 -6.26 5.10 14.45
CA LEU A 46 -6.00 3.80 13.81
C LEU A 46 -5.37 2.76 14.75
N TYR A 47 -4.52 3.23 15.67
CA TYR A 47 -3.70 2.39 16.52
C TYR A 47 -3.77 2.85 17.98
N PRO A 48 -4.96 2.83 18.63
CA PRO A 48 -5.12 3.33 19.99
C PRO A 48 -4.26 2.58 21.03
N PHE A 49 -3.72 1.42 20.67
CA PHE A 49 -2.83 0.60 21.51
C PHE A 49 -1.36 1.02 21.48
N VAL A 50 -0.95 1.94 20.58
CA VAL A 50 0.45 2.38 20.51
C VAL A 50 0.68 3.67 21.27
N GLU A 51 1.87 3.84 21.85
CA GLU A 51 2.31 5.10 22.43
C GLU A 51 2.98 5.97 21.33
N PRO A 52 2.36 7.08 20.88
CA PRO A 52 2.87 7.87 19.78
C PRO A 52 4.02 8.81 20.21
N HIS A 53 5.03 8.93 19.36
CA HIS A 53 6.11 9.93 19.48
C HIS A 53 6.09 10.88 18.29
N ALA A 54 5.91 12.17 18.56
CA ALA A 54 5.75 13.20 17.55
C ALA A 54 7.11 13.76 17.10
N LEU A 55 7.54 13.43 15.89
CA LEU A 55 8.77 13.95 15.29
C LEU A 55 8.47 15.08 14.29
N SER A 56 9.42 15.97 14.09
CA SER A 56 9.46 16.90 12.96
C SER A 56 10.50 16.40 11.96
N VAL A 57 10.05 15.66 10.95
CA VAL A 57 10.91 14.97 9.96
C VAL A 57 10.77 15.54 8.54
N HIS A 58 9.82 16.43 8.32
CA HIS A 58 9.57 17.10 7.05
C HIS A 58 9.77 18.61 7.17
N GLY A 59 10.12 19.23 6.04
CA GLY A 59 10.43 20.66 5.99
C GLY A 59 11.86 21.00 6.43
N ARG A 60 12.16 22.30 6.55
CA ARG A 60 13.46 22.76 7.06
C ARG A 60 13.44 22.70 8.59
N PRO A 61 14.50 22.22 9.24
CA PRO A 61 14.54 22.12 10.70
C PRO A 61 14.66 23.52 11.31
N GLU A 62 13.53 24.06 11.76
CA GLU A 62 13.47 25.27 12.58
C GLU A 62 13.74 24.95 14.06
N ALA A 63 13.93 25.99 14.89
CA ALA A 63 14.23 25.82 16.31
C ALA A 63 13.19 24.95 17.05
N GLU A 64 11.91 25.10 16.73
CA GLU A 64 10.83 24.29 17.31
C GLU A 64 10.94 22.81 16.90
N ALA A 65 11.22 22.55 15.62
CA ALA A 65 11.40 21.18 15.11
C ALA A 65 12.58 20.47 15.78
N LEU A 66 13.70 21.18 15.97
CA LEU A 66 14.86 20.66 16.67
C LEU A 66 14.58 20.40 18.16
N ALA A 67 13.91 21.35 18.84
CA ALA A 67 13.53 21.19 20.25
C ALA A 67 12.60 19.99 20.46
N ARG A 68 11.60 19.82 19.58
CA ARG A 68 10.68 18.67 19.60
C ARG A 68 11.42 17.35 19.43
N ASN A 69 12.25 17.23 18.39
CA ASN A 69 13.02 16.02 18.14
C ASN A 69 13.98 15.73 19.31
N THR A 70 14.63 16.75 19.87
CA THR A 70 15.54 16.61 21.02
C THR A 70 14.79 16.06 22.24
N ALA A 71 13.60 16.59 22.55
CA ALA A 71 12.78 16.10 23.66
C ALA A 71 12.37 14.63 23.48
N VAL A 72 12.03 14.23 22.26
CA VAL A 72 11.72 12.83 21.93
C VAL A 72 12.93 11.93 22.11
N LEU A 73 14.11 12.34 21.65
CA LEU A 73 15.35 11.57 21.80
C LEU A 73 15.74 11.41 23.28
N LEU A 74 15.65 12.47 24.09
CA LEU A 74 15.89 12.40 25.54
C LEU A 74 14.90 11.44 26.22
N ARG A 75 13.63 11.45 25.79
CA ARG A 75 12.64 10.49 26.28
C ARG A 75 13.02 9.05 25.92
N TRP A 76 13.48 8.81 24.69
CA TRP A 76 13.93 7.49 24.26
C TRP A 76 15.13 6.98 25.05
N GLN A 77 16.10 7.84 25.40
CA GLN A 77 17.24 7.46 26.24
C GLN A 77 16.82 7.06 27.67
N GLY A 78 15.70 7.59 28.16
CA GLY A 78 15.10 7.18 29.44
C GLY A 78 14.24 5.91 29.36
N LEU A 79 14.09 5.32 28.17
CA LEU A 79 13.32 4.10 27.93
C LEU A 79 14.24 2.96 27.51
N HIS A 80 13.98 1.76 28.03
CA HIS A 80 14.66 0.55 27.57
C HIS A 80 13.81 -0.14 26.50
N PHE A 81 14.28 -0.10 25.25
CA PHE A 81 13.66 -0.83 24.13
C PHE A 81 14.41 -2.14 23.87
N GLU A 82 13.66 -3.21 23.63
CA GLU A 82 14.19 -4.51 23.21
C GLU A 82 14.60 -4.50 21.73
N ALA A 83 13.89 -3.73 20.91
CA ALA A 83 14.22 -3.52 19.51
C ALA A 83 13.63 -2.21 18.96
N VAL A 84 14.31 -1.64 17.97
CA VAL A 84 13.93 -0.43 17.24
C VAL A 84 13.80 -0.75 15.75
N TYR A 85 12.62 -0.59 15.18
CA TYR A 85 12.32 -0.89 13.78
C TYR A 85 12.27 0.40 12.96
N ASN A 86 13.38 0.76 12.30
CA ASN A 86 13.39 1.89 11.38
C ASN A 86 12.86 1.47 10.02
N CYS A 87 11.65 1.94 9.67
CA CYS A 87 10.95 1.57 8.43
C CYS A 87 11.27 2.48 7.25
N ASN A 88 12.08 3.54 7.45
CA ASN A 88 12.36 4.54 6.42
C ASN A 88 13.85 4.57 6.05
N PHE A 89 14.14 4.42 4.76
CA PHE A 89 15.47 4.65 4.21
C PHE A 89 15.70 6.16 4.04
N SER A 90 16.01 6.84 5.15
CA SER A 90 16.24 8.28 5.20
C SER A 90 17.41 8.63 6.11
N GLY A 91 18.23 9.60 5.70
CA GLY A 91 19.33 10.11 6.53
C GLY A 91 18.84 10.66 7.87
N THR A 92 17.64 11.23 7.90
CA THR A 92 17.04 11.80 9.12
C THR A 92 16.67 10.70 10.11
N THR A 93 15.92 9.67 9.70
CA THR A 93 15.53 8.57 10.61
C THR A 93 16.72 7.74 11.03
N ALA A 94 17.69 7.50 10.13
CA ALA A 94 18.94 6.86 10.46
C ALA A 94 19.76 7.66 11.49
N ALA A 95 19.79 9.00 11.37
CA ALA A 95 20.46 9.86 12.35
C ALA A 95 19.78 9.82 13.73
N LEU A 96 18.44 9.80 13.78
CA LEU A 96 17.69 9.65 15.04
C LEU A 96 18.00 8.32 15.73
N CYS A 97 18.28 7.25 14.97
CA CYS A 97 18.61 5.95 15.53
C CYS A 97 19.98 5.89 16.24
N ARG A 98 20.84 6.92 16.12
CA ARG A 98 22.16 6.95 16.77
C ARG A 98 22.12 7.02 18.29
N VAL A 99 20.96 7.27 18.88
CA VAL A 99 20.78 7.22 20.34
C VAL A 99 20.66 5.80 20.88
N PHE A 100 20.55 4.81 20.01
CA PHE A 100 20.41 3.39 20.37
C PHE A 100 21.68 2.61 20.00
N ASP A 101 21.91 1.51 20.70
CA ASP A 101 22.94 0.54 20.32
C ASP A 101 22.62 -0.06 18.95
N GLU A 102 23.67 -0.26 18.13
CA GLU A 102 23.53 -0.72 16.74
C GLU A 102 22.79 -2.07 16.64
N GLY A 103 23.01 -2.97 17.61
CA GLY A 103 22.37 -4.28 17.66
C GLY A 103 20.85 -4.24 17.85
N LEU A 104 20.31 -3.16 18.40
CA LEU A 104 18.87 -3.00 18.67
C LEU A 104 18.10 -2.49 17.44
N VAL A 105 18.76 -1.86 16.48
CA VAL A 105 18.09 -1.23 15.34
C VAL A 105 17.88 -2.25 14.24
N HIS A 106 16.70 -2.31 13.64
CA HIS A 106 16.32 -3.18 12.52
C HIS A 106 15.87 -2.33 11.32
N GLY A 107 15.83 -2.94 10.13
CA GLY A 107 15.51 -2.23 8.90
C GLY A 107 16.71 -1.44 8.37
N TYR A 108 16.75 -0.14 8.65
CA TYR A 108 17.80 0.79 8.18
C TYR A 108 18.59 1.38 9.36
N ARG A 109 19.90 1.20 9.35
CA ARG A 109 20.78 1.61 10.46
C ARG A 109 21.75 2.71 10.03
N PRO A 110 22.14 3.62 10.93
CA PRO A 110 23.27 4.50 10.67
C PRO A 110 24.56 3.68 10.56
N GLU A 111 25.42 3.97 9.58
CA GLU A 111 26.74 3.36 9.41
C GLU A 111 27.78 4.43 9.06
N ALA A 112 29.06 4.14 9.26
CA ALA A 112 30.15 5.01 8.82
C ALA A 112 30.06 5.23 7.30
N GLY A 113 29.71 6.45 6.89
CA GLY A 113 29.55 6.82 5.48
C GLY A 113 28.13 6.72 4.91
N GLY A 114 27.10 6.38 5.71
CA GLY A 114 25.73 6.42 5.22
C GLY A 114 24.71 5.66 6.06
N ILE A 115 23.90 4.86 5.37
CA ILE A 115 22.80 4.07 5.94
C ILE A 115 22.97 2.63 5.47
N SER A 116 23.13 1.71 6.42
CA SER A 116 23.15 0.28 6.14
C SER A 116 21.74 -0.27 6.08
N ARG A 117 21.58 -1.36 5.32
CA ARG A 117 20.31 -2.07 5.15
C ARG A 117 20.45 -3.45 5.78
N SER A 118 19.47 -3.85 6.58
CA SER A 118 19.35 -5.24 7.04
C SER A 118 19.31 -6.21 5.84
N PRO A 119 19.69 -7.50 6.01
CA PRO A 119 19.64 -8.48 4.93
C PRO A 119 18.27 -8.54 4.23
N TRP A 120 17.18 -8.45 5.01
CA TRP A 120 15.82 -8.39 4.47
C TRP A 120 15.57 -7.13 3.63
N ALA A 121 15.96 -5.95 4.13
CA ALA A 121 15.82 -4.70 3.38
C ALA A 121 16.68 -4.68 2.10
N ARG A 122 17.87 -5.28 2.09
CA ARG A 122 18.70 -5.42 0.88
C ARG A 122 18.00 -6.25 -0.19
N LEU A 123 17.41 -7.39 0.20
CA LEU A 123 16.68 -8.26 -0.71
C LEU A 123 15.47 -7.54 -1.30
N ALA A 124 14.68 -6.82 -0.48
CA ALA A 124 13.55 -6.04 -0.97
C ALA A 124 13.97 -4.96 -1.98
N PHE A 125 15.04 -4.20 -1.70
CA PHE A 125 15.58 -3.23 -2.65
C PHE A 125 16.01 -3.87 -3.96
N ARG A 126 16.64 -5.05 -3.92
CA ARG A 126 16.98 -5.80 -5.13
C ARG A 126 15.76 -6.19 -5.93
N THR A 127 14.71 -6.71 -5.26
CA THR A 127 13.44 -7.04 -5.94
C THR A 127 12.80 -5.82 -6.59
N SER A 128 13.00 -4.62 -6.03
CA SER A 128 12.50 -3.36 -6.59
C SER A 128 13.24 -2.89 -7.85
N GLU A 129 14.40 -3.48 -8.20
CA GLU A 129 15.08 -3.21 -9.48
C GLU A 129 14.28 -3.76 -10.67
N ARG A 130 13.53 -4.85 -10.45
CA ARG A 130 12.58 -5.42 -11.40
C ARG A 130 11.17 -5.42 -10.78
N ARG A 131 10.62 -4.23 -10.51
CA ARG A 131 9.29 -4.02 -9.90
C ARG A 131 8.17 -4.86 -10.50
N ALA A 132 8.19 -5.02 -11.82
CA ALA A 132 7.22 -5.86 -12.52
C ALA A 132 7.26 -7.34 -12.08
N LEU A 133 8.30 -7.80 -11.37
CA LEU A 133 8.43 -9.13 -10.77
C LEU A 133 8.32 -9.12 -9.24
N ALA A 134 8.25 -7.95 -8.59
CA ALA A 134 8.10 -7.84 -7.16
C ALA A 134 6.79 -8.55 -6.72
N PRO A 135 6.86 -9.51 -5.78
CA PRO A 135 5.69 -10.30 -5.40
C PRO A 135 5.14 -9.91 -4.03
N LEU A 136 5.65 -8.85 -3.39
CA LEU A 136 5.43 -8.58 -1.98
C LEU A 136 4.87 -7.18 -1.74
N ASN A 137 3.76 -7.13 -0.99
CA ASN A 137 3.14 -5.87 -0.58
C ASN A 137 3.95 -5.20 0.54
N LEU A 138 3.95 -3.86 0.60
CA LEU A 138 4.68 -3.11 1.64
C LEU A 138 4.27 -3.48 3.07
N VAL A 139 3.01 -3.82 3.29
CA VAL A 139 2.52 -4.28 4.60
C VAL A 139 3.26 -5.53 5.05
N ASP A 140 3.47 -6.48 4.14
CA ASP A 140 4.21 -7.72 4.41
C ASP A 140 5.70 -7.47 4.52
N PHE A 141 6.24 -6.59 3.67
CA PHE A 141 7.65 -6.20 3.74
C PHE A 141 8.02 -5.69 5.13
N TRP A 142 7.24 -4.76 5.70
CA TRP A 142 7.51 -4.26 7.04
C TRP A 142 7.20 -5.28 8.13
N ALA A 143 6.17 -6.11 7.96
CA ALA A 143 5.85 -7.17 8.91
C ALA A 143 7.03 -8.11 9.15
N HIS A 144 7.73 -8.50 8.07
CA HIS A 144 8.89 -9.39 8.12
C HIS A 144 10.18 -8.74 8.67
N PHE A 145 10.13 -7.48 9.16
CA PHE A 145 11.16 -7.03 10.10
C PHE A 145 11.01 -7.70 11.48
N ALA A 146 9.79 -8.08 11.87
CA ALA A 146 9.58 -8.92 13.04
C ALA A 146 9.90 -10.38 12.72
N SER A 147 10.39 -11.11 13.73
CA SER A 147 10.73 -12.53 13.61
C SER A 147 9.51 -13.43 13.39
N GLU A 148 8.37 -13.06 13.99
CA GLU A 148 7.12 -13.81 13.96
C GLU A 148 5.98 -12.84 13.63
N PRO A 149 5.78 -12.51 12.35
CA PRO A 149 4.70 -11.63 11.96
C PRO A 149 3.35 -12.33 12.14
N VAL A 150 2.33 -11.60 12.60
CA VAL A 150 0.96 -12.10 12.66
C VAL A 150 0.42 -12.50 11.28
N GLU A 151 -0.53 -13.43 11.25
CA GLU A 151 -1.13 -13.95 10.03
C GLU A 151 -1.76 -12.83 9.17
N PRO A 152 -1.53 -12.82 7.85
CA PRO A 152 -1.89 -11.69 6.99
C PRO A 152 -3.41 -11.48 6.86
N HIS A 153 -4.20 -12.54 6.92
CA HIS A 153 -5.66 -12.46 6.85
C HIS A 153 -6.30 -11.83 8.11
N SER A 154 -5.55 -11.67 9.21
CA SER A 154 -6.05 -11.11 10.48
C SER A 154 -5.91 -9.59 10.59
N ILE A 155 -5.28 -8.95 9.60
CA ILE A 155 -4.82 -7.56 9.72
C ILE A 155 -5.94 -6.56 9.47
N ASN A 156 -6.70 -6.76 8.39
CA ASN A 156 -7.81 -5.89 8.01
C ASN A 156 -9.09 -6.71 7.84
N PRO A 157 -10.27 -6.13 8.11
CA PRO A 157 -11.54 -6.81 7.89
C PRO A 157 -11.71 -7.23 6.44
N VAL A 158 -12.47 -8.31 6.21
CA VAL A 158 -12.93 -8.66 4.86
C VAL A 158 -13.81 -7.53 4.33
N ALA A 159 -13.56 -7.10 3.10
CA ALA A 159 -14.26 -5.96 2.53
C ALA A 159 -15.77 -6.23 2.37
N SER A 160 -16.60 -5.32 2.87
CA SER A 160 -18.05 -5.43 2.77
C SER A 160 -18.75 -4.06 2.71
N PRO A 161 -19.83 -3.89 1.94
CA PRO A 161 -20.56 -2.62 1.88
C PRO A 161 -21.12 -2.20 3.23
N GLY A 162 -20.90 -0.95 3.64
CA GLY A 162 -21.39 -0.41 4.92
C GLY A 162 -22.68 0.43 4.86
N GLY A 163 -23.22 0.71 3.67
CA GLY A 163 -24.51 1.40 3.49
C GLY A 163 -24.47 2.92 3.39
N ARG A 164 -23.30 3.57 3.46
CA ARG A 164 -23.23 5.04 3.39
C ARG A 164 -23.09 5.62 1.98
N GLY A 165 -22.90 4.78 0.96
CA GLY A 165 -22.77 5.20 -0.42
C GLY A 165 -21.34 5.11 -0.97
N LEU A 166 -21.04 5.94 -1.96
CA LEU A 166 -19.83 5.83 -2.79
C LEU A 166 -18.81 6.90 -2.41
N GLY A 167 -17.60 6.50 -2.01
CA GLY A 167 -16.46 7.40 -1.91
C GLY A 167 -15.73 7.53 -3.25
N VAL A 168 -15.28 8.74 -3.59
CA VAL A 168 -14.47 9.01 -4.78
C VAL A 168 -13.25 9.82 -4.38
N VAL A 169 -12.07 9.22 -4.45
CA VAL A 169 -10.81 9.89 -4.14
C VAL A 169 -10.32 10.69 -5.33
N LEU A 170 -10.12 11.98 -5.11
CA LEU A 170 -9.58 12.92 -6.07
C LEU A 170 -8.05 12.98 -5.95
N ALA A 171 -7.38 13.22 -7.07
CA ALA A 171 -5.95 13.51 -7.11
C ALA A 171 -5.75 14.70 -8.06
N GLY A 172 -5.30 15.84 -7.54
CA GLY A 172 -5.51 17.14 -8.16
C GLY A 172 -4.45 17.59 -9.18
N ARG A 173 -3.16 17.59 -8.81
CA ARG A 173 -2.12 18.30 -9.59
C ARG A 173 -0.91 17.49 -10.02
N GLU A 174 -0.73 16.28 -9.51
CA GLU A 174 0.34 15.33 -9.83
C GLU A 174 -0.14 13.92 -9.41
N SER A 175 0.22 12.80 -10.03
CA SER A 175 1.37 12.55 -10.91
C SER A 175 1.12 11.26 -11.71
N ARG A 176 0.44 11.30 -12.86
CA ARG A 176 0.33 10.15 -13.79
C ARG A 176 -0.32 8.85 -13.26
N ARG A 177 -0.59 8.72 -11.95
CA ARG A 177 -1.14 7.55 -11.24
C ARG A 177 -2.66 7.57 -11.12
N SER A 178 -3.31 8.58 -11.69
CA SER A 178 -4.74 8.82 -11.52
C SER A 178 -5.41 8.85 -12.88
N LEU A 179 -6.66 8.35 -12.94
CA LEU A 179 -7.46 8.46 -14.15
C LEU A 179 -7.65 9.94 -14.52
N PRO A 180 -7.57 10.29 -15.81
CA PRO A 180 -8.00 11.61 -16.28
C PRO A 180 -9.45 11.88 -15.85
N VAL A 181 -9.76 13.12 -15.46
CA VAL A 181 -11.08 13.49 -14.93
C VAL A 181 -12.26 13.05 -15.82
N PRO A 182 -12.19 13.16 -17.17
CA PRO A 182 -13.27 12.65 -18.03
C PRO A 182 -13.51 11.14 -17.86
N VAL A 183 -12.45 10.33 -17.75
CA VAL A 183 -12.54 8.88 -17.54
C VAL A 183 -13.08 8.58 -16.15
N LEU A 184 -12.59 9.28 -15.13
CA LEU A 184 -13.11 9.16 -13.76
C LEU A 184 -14.61 9.48 -13.70
N ALA A 185 -15.08 10.49 -14.44
CA ALA A 185 -16.50 10.81 -14.51
C ALA A 185 -17.35 9.67 -15.06
N GLU A 186 -16.85 8.93 -16.07
CA GLU A 186 -17.56 7.77 -16.62
C GLU A 186 -17.60 6.60 -15.65
N VAL A 187 -16.49 6.35 -14.93
CA VAL A 187 -16.40 5.36 -13.86
C VAL A 187 -17.41 5.70 -12.75
N VAL A 188 -17.41 6.94 -12.25
CA VAL A 188 -18.33 7.40 -11.19
C VAL A 188 -19.79 7.33 -11.63
N ARG A 189 -20.11 7.76 -12.86
CA ARG A 189 -21.46 7.65 -13.43
C ARG A 189 -21.93 6.20 -13.53
N THR A 190 -21.05 5.31 -13.96
CA THR A 190 -21.35 3.88 -14.11
C THR A 190 -21.59 3.24 -12.76
N ALA A 191 -20.71 3.50 -11.78
CA ALA A 191 -20.85 3.00 -10.43
C ALA A 191 -22.13 3.51 -9.76
N PHE A 192 -22.40 4.82 -9.84
CA PHE A 192 -23.63 5.42 -9.32
C PHE A 192 -24.88 4.73 -9.87
N GLY A 193 -24.95 4.48 -11.18
CA GLY A 193 -26.08 3.79 -11.80
C GLY A 193 -26.21 2.34 -11.35
N ALA A 194 -25.11 1.59 -11.34
CA ALA A 194 -25.10 0.17 -10.93
C ALA A 194 -25.48 -0.02 -9.45
N MET A 195 -25.19 0.98 -8.61
CA MET A 195 -25.50 0.98 -7.18
C MET A 195 -26.89 1.56 -6.87
N GLY A 196 -27.68 1.97 -7.87
CA GLY A 196 -29.03 2.51 -7.64
C GLY A 196 -29.08 3.97 -7.18
N GLY A 197 -28.03 4.74 -7.47
CA GLY A 197 -27.95 6.19 -7.20
C GLY A 197 -27.65 6.56 -5.74
N PRO A 198 -26.55 6.07 -5.14
CA PRO A 198 -26.21 6.33 -3.75
C PRO A 198 -25.77 7.78 -3.51
N ARG A 199 -25.61 8.16 -2.23
CA ARG A 199 -24.80 9.35 -1.89
C ARG A 199 -23.37 9.17 -2.39
N VAL A 200 -22.73 10.27 -2.78
CA VAL A 200 -21.36 10.29 -3.29
C VAL A 200 -20.53 11.29 -2.50
N PHE A 201 -19.42 10.86 -1.93
CA PHE A 201 -18.49 11.72 -1.21
C PHE A 201 -17.22 11.92 -2.03
N LEU A 202 -16.88 13.16 -2.35
CA LEU A 202 -15.60 13.48 -2.99
C LEU A 202 -14.55 13.73 -1.91
N LEU A 203 -13.48 12.93 -1.93
CA LEU A 203 -12.44 12.92 -0.92
C LEU A 203 -11.13 13.45 -1.50
N GLY A 204 -10.42 14.27 -0.74
CA GLY A 204 -9.15 14.85 -1.16
C GLY A 204 -8.70 15.96 -0.23
N SER A 205 -7.48 16.47 -0.44
CA SER A 205 -7.01 17.63 0.31
C SER A 205 -7.59 18.93 -0.27
N ALA A 206 -7.24 20.07 0.31
CA ALA A 206 -7.61 21.36 -0.28
C ALA A 206 -7.04 21.55 -1.71
N ALA A 207 -5.95 20.86 -2.05
CA ALA A 207 -5.34 20.90 -3.38
C ALA A 207 -6.23 20.26 -4.47
N GLU A 208 -7.15 19.37 -4.09
CA GLU A 208 -8.04 18.64 -5.00
C GLU A 208 -9.34 19.37 -5.33
N LYS A 209 -9.65 20.51 -4.68
CA LYS A 209 -10.86 21.30 -4.96
C LYS A 209 -11.06 21.63 -6.45
N PRO A 210 -10.02 21.98 -7.25
CA PRO A 210 -10.18 22.18 -8.69
C PRO A 210 -10.61 20.91 -9.45
N ALA A 211 -10.06 19.75 -9.07
CA ALA A 211 -10.42 18.46 -9.67
C ALA A 211 -11.85 18.06 -9.31
N ALA A 212 -12.29 18.30 -8.06
CA ALA A 212 -13.68 18.12 -7.64
C ALA A 212 -14.65 18.88 -8.55
N ARG A 213 -14.38 20.18 -8.75
CA ARG A 213 -15.19 21.06 -9.63
C ARG A 213 -15.19 20.57 -11.07
N GLN A 214 -14.05 20.11 -11.58
CA GLN A 214 -13.97 19.58 -12.94
C GLN A 214 -14.79 18.30 -13.08
N LEU A 215 -14.66 17.37 -12.15
CA LEU A 215 -15.43 16.12 -12.12
C LEU A 215 -16.93 16.41 -12.12
N MET A 216 -17.40 17.28 -11.23
CA MET A 216 -18.82 17.67 -11.15
C MET A 216 -19.36 18.25 -12.48
N ARG A 217 -18.56 19.00 -13.24
CA ARG A 217 -18.97 19.51 -14.57
C ARG A 217 -19.17 18.41 -15.62
N HIS A 218 -18.56 17.24 -15.46
CA HIS A 218 -18.74 16.10 -16.35
C HIS A 218 -19.91 15.19 -15.93
N LEU A 219 -20.49 15.41 -14.75
CA LEU A 219 -21.57 14.57 -14.22
C LEU A 219 -22.95 15.16 -14.56
N PRO A 220 -23.97 14.31 -14.79
CA PRO A 220 -25.32 14.77 -15.10
C PRO A 220 -25.96 15.46 -13.89
N ALA A 221 -26.81 16.48 -14.14
CA ALA A 221 -27.44 17.30 -13.10
C ALA A 221 -28.12 16.48 -11.98
N ARG A 222 -28.79 15.37 -12.35
CA ARG A 222 -29.46 14.46 -11.39
C ARG A 222 -28.54 13.82 -10.35
N MET A 223 -27.24 13.70 -10.66
CA MET A 223 -26.26 13.15 -9.71
C MET A 223 -25.75 14.23 -8.76
N LEU A 224 -25.74 15.50 -9.16
CA LEU A 224 -25.14 16.58 -8.38
C LEU A 224 -25.81 16.77 -7.02
N SER A 225 -27.11 16.51 -6.91
CA SER A 225 -27.85 16.55 -5.64
C SER A 225 -27.44 15.46 -4.65
N SER A 226 -26.79 14.39 -5.13
CA SER A 226 -26.29 13.28 -4.30
C SER A 226 -24.82 13.42 -3.94
N ILE A 227 -24.12 14.45 -4.45
CA ILE A 227 -22.69 14.65 -4.25
C ILE A 227 -22.43 15.60 -3.09
N GLU A 228 -21.55 15.18 -2.19
CA GLU A 228 -20.97 15.99 -1.13
C GLU A 228 -19.46 16.10 -1.36
N ASP A 229 -18.97 17.31 -1.64
CA ASP A 229 -17.54 17.57 -1.80
C ASP A 229 -16.89 17.80 -0.44
N LEU A 230 -16.07 16.86 0.03
CA LEU A 230 -15.32 16.92 1.29
C LEU A 230 -13.85 17.34 1.07
N SER A 231 -13.46 17.74 -0.15
CA SER A 231 -12.08 18.09 -0.48
C SER A 231 -11.55 19.23 0.38
N GLY A 232 -10.57 18.94 1.24
CA GLY A 232 -10.00 19.90 2.19
C GLY A 232 -10.99 20.38 3.24
N LYS A 233 -11.99 19.56 3.59
CA LYS A 233 -12.98 19.82 4.66
C LYS A 233 -12.89 18.82 5.82
N THR A 234 -12.00 17.84 5.73
CA THR A 234 -11.78 16.83 6.77
C THR A 234 -10.41 17.03 7.41
N ASP A 235 -10.34 16.87 8.73
CA ASP A 235 -9.10 16.53 9.43
C ASP A 235 -8.93 14.98 9.44
N TRP A 236 -8.01 14.45 10.26
CA TRP A 236 -7.78 13.00 10.28
C TRP A 236 -8.96 12.19 10.82
N PRO A 237 -9.53 12.48 12.01
CA PRO A 237 -10.72 11.77 12.48
C PRO A 237 -11.90 11.89 11.52
N ALA A 238 -12.19 13.10 11.00
CA ALA A 238 -13.29 13.30 10.06
C ALA A 238 -13.05 12.57 8.72
N LEU A 239 -11.79 12.38 8.29
CA LEU A 239 -11.48 11.57 7.12
C LEU A 239 -11.76 10.09 7.37
N VAL A 240 -11.41 9.56 8.56
CA VAL A 240 -11.76 8.18 8.95
C VAL A 240 -13.27 8.02 8.93
N GLU A 241 -14.00 8.92 9.57
CA GLU A 241 -15.48 8.91 9.56
C GLU A 241 -16.06 9.08 8.16
N ALA A 242 -15.43 9.84 7.25
CA ALA A 242 -15.93 10.00 5.89
C ALA A 242 -15.75 8.75 5.02
N VAL A 243 -14.72 7.94 5.31
CA VAL A 243 -14.41 6.70 4.59
C VAL A 243 -15.15 5.50 5.19
N ASP A 244 -15.36 5.50 6.50
CA ASP A 244 -15.98 4.38 7.21
C ASP A 244 -17.41 4.08 6.70
N GLU A 245 -17.75 2.80 6.70
CA GLU A 245 -19.05 2.26 6.26
C GLU A 245 -19.51 2.68 4.84
N LEU A 246 -18.60 3.09 3.95
CA LEU A 246 -18.94 3.26 2.53
C LEU A 246 -19.30 1.91 1.87
N ASP A 247 -20.18 1.95 0.87
CA ASP A 247 -20.52 0.78 0.06
C ASP A 247 -19.39 0.39 -0.91
N ALA A 248 -18.65 1.40 -1.37
CA ALA A 248 -17.44 1.24 -2.17
C ALA A 248 -16.61 2.53 -2.18
N LEU A 249 -15.30 2.39 -2.44
CA LEU A 249 -14.35 3.49 -2.59
C LEU A 249 -13.65 3.41 -3.95
N ILE A 250 -13.92 4.36 -4.84
CA ILE A 250 -13.20 4.54 -6.11
C ILE A 250 -11.96 5.38 -5.86
N THR A 251 -10.78 4.86 -6.20
CA THR A 251 -9.52 5.53 -5.83
C THR A 251 -8.34 5.20 -6.74
N PRO A 252 -7.38 6.11 -6.93
CA PRO A 252 -6.03 5.73 -7.33
C PRO A 252 -5.24 5.14 -6.14
N ASP A 253 -3.99 4.77 -6.37
CA ASP A 253 -3.03 4.38 -5.31
C ASP A 253 -2.68 5.59 -4.43
N THR A 254 -3.35 5.72 -3.28
CA THR A 254 -3.22 6.83 -2.32
C THR A 254 -3.36 6.36 -0.88
N GLY A 255 -3.00 7.21 0.09
CA GLY A 255 -3.26 6.89 1.50
C GLY A 255 -4.74 6.62 1.82
N ILE A 256 -5.68 7.28 1.11
CA ILE A 256 -7.13 7.07 1.34
C ILE A 256 -7.55 5.68 0.87
N MET A 257 -6.94 5.15 -0.19
CA MET A 257 -7.14 3.75 -0.61
C MET A 257 -6.78 2.77 0.51
N HIS A 258 -5.60 2.96 1.13
CA HIS A 258 -5.16 2.09 2.22
C HIS A 258 -6.05 2.24 3.46
N LEU A 259 -6.55 3.45 3.73
CA LEU A 259 -7.53 3.68 4.80
C LEU A 259 -8.84 2.94 4.53
N GLY A 260 -9.35 2.95 3.29
CA GLY A 260 -10.51 2.16 2.91
C GLY A 260 -10.30 0.65 3.15
N ALA A 261 -9.13 0.13 2.79
CA ALA A 261 -8.77 -1.26 3.07
C ALA A 261 -8.67 -1.54 4.59
N HIS A 262 -8.10 -0.61 5.36
CA HIS A 262 -8.01 -0.72 6.82
C HIS A 262 -9.39 -0.82 7.49
N LEU A 263 -10.37 -0.10 6.97
CA LEU A 263 -11.74 -0.04 7.50
C LEU A 263 -12.66 -1.15 6.97
N GLY A 264 -12.17 -2.00 6.06
CA GLY A 264 -13.02 -3.05 5.46
C GLY A 264 -14.01 -2.53 4.40
N VAL A 265 -13.75 -1.36 3.83
CA VAL A 265 -14.55 -0.81 2.73
C VAL A 265 -14.14 -1.49 1.41
N PRO A 266 -15.08 -1.91 0.54
CA PRO A 266 -14.77 -2.39 -0.80
C PRO A 266 -14.02 -1.33 -1.61
N VAL A 267 -12.75 -1.59 -1.90
CA VAL A 267 -11.88 -0.67 -2.64
C VAL A 267 -11.91 -1.07 -4.10
N LEU A 268 -12.20 -0.10 -4.97
CA LEU A 268 -12.19 -0.20 -6.42
C LEU A 268 -11.07 0.70 -6.94
N ALA A 269 -9.86 0.13 -7.08
CA ALA A 269 -8.67 0.89 -7.40
C ALA A 269 -8.29 0.86 -8.89
N PHE A 270 -7.68 1.94 -9.37
CA PHE A 270 -7.25 2.09 -10.76
C PHE A 270 -5.75 2.39 -10.81
N PHE A 271 -4.95 1.41 -11.23
CA PHE A 271 -3.49 1.42 -11.12
C PHE A 271 -2.84 1.65 -12.49
N LEU A 272 -2.07 2.73 -12.55
CA LEU A 272 -1.29 3.14 -13.71
C LEU A 272 -0.03 3.90 -13.30
N SER A 273 0.85 4.14 -14.27
CA SER A 273 2.15 4.78 -14.05
C SER A 273 3.01 3.99 -13.06
N SER A 274 3.24 4.52 -11.85
CA SER A 274 4.11 3.89 -10.85
C SER A 274 3.37 3.01 -9.86
N ALA A 275 2.03 3.00 -9.86
CA ALA A 275 1.23 2.14 -8.99
C ALA A 275 1.31 0.67 -9.46
N TRP A 276 1.44 -0.26 -8.52
CA TRP A 276 1.58 -1.69 -8.82
C TRP A 276 0.91 -2.56 -7.76
N GLN A 277 -0.03 -3.41 -8.18
CA GLN A 277 -0.94 -4.17 -7.32
C GLN A 277 -0.18 -5.07 -6.33
N HIS A 278 0.94 -5.65 -6.77
CA HIS A 278 1.72 -6.54 -5.94
C HIS A 278 2.53 -5.81 -4.86
N GLU A 279 2.79 -4.50 -5.02
CA GLU A 279 3.60 -3.69 -4.09
C GLU A 279 2.72 -2.85 -3.15
N THR A 280 1.72 -2.15 -3.70
CA THR A 280 0.90 -1.17 -2.98
C THR A 280 -0.60 -1.44 -3.10
N GLY A 281 -1.01 -2.63 -3.54
CA GLY A 281 -2.43 -3.01 -3.57
C GLY A 281 -3.14 -2.85 -2.22
N PRO A 282 -4.46 -2.60 -2.21
CA PRO A 282 -5.22 -2.53 -0.97
C PRO A 282 -5.10 -3.84 -0.20
N TYR A 283 -4.61 -3.75 1.03
CA TYR A 283 -4.28 -4.93 1.83
C TYR A 283 -5.52 -5.44 2.56
N GLY A 284 -6.06 -6.58 2.15
CA GLY A 284 -7.31 -7.13 2.68
C GLY A 284 -7.97 -8.03 1.66
N GLU A 285 -8.98 -8.80 2.05
CA GLU A 285 -9.75 -9.63 1.11
C GLU A 285 -10.93 -8.84 0.53
N GLY A 286 -11.25 -9.06 -0.75
CA GLY A 286 -12.47 -8.52 -1.36
C GLY A 286 -12.36 -7.12 -1.97
N HIS A 287 -11.13 -6.63 -2.18
CA HIS A 287 -10.88 -5.42 -2.97
C HIS A 287 -10.60 -5.78 -4.43
N TYR A 288 -10.82 -4.81 -5.34
CA TYR A 288 -10.65 -4.99 -6.78
C TYR A 288 -9.75 -3.90 -7.35
N VAL A 289 -8.83 -4.30 -8.24
CA VAL A 289 -7.87 -3.38 -8.86
C VAL A 289 -7.85 -3.58 -10.36
N TRP A 290 -8.15 -2.52 -11.10
CA TRP A 290 -7.90 -2.45 -12.53
C TRP A 290 -6.51 -1.89 -12.77
N GLN A 291 -5.63 -2.68 -13.37
CA GLN A 291 -4.22 -2.31 -13.56
C GLN A 291 -3.85 -2.30 -15.04
N THR A 292 -3.12 -1.27 -15.46
CA THR A 292 -2.48 -1.30 -16.79
C THR A 292 -1.28 -2.25 -16.80
N CYS A 293 -1.18 -3.07 -17.82
CA CYS A 293 -0.03 -3.93 -18.07
C CYS A 293 0.68 -3.47 -19.34
N ARG A 294 1.84 -2.82 -19.17
CA ARG A 294 2.67 -2.33 -20.27
C ARG A 294 4.14 -2.48 -19.91
N ALA A 295 5.00 -2.65 -20.92
CA ALA A 295 6.45 -2.78 -20.71
C ALA A 295 7.09 -1.59 -19.96
N CYS A 296 6.47 -0.40 -20.01
CA CYS A 296 6.95 0.78 -19.29
C CYS A 296 6.38 0.94 -17.88
N ALA A 297 5.51 0.03 -17.43
CA ALA A 297 4.85 0.07 -16.13
C ALA A 297 5.24 -1.17 -15.29
N PRO A 298 5.45 -1.02 -13.97
CA PRO A 298 5.35 0.23 -13.22
C PRO A 298 6.61 1.11 -13.41
N CYS A 299 6.42 2.40 -13.68
CA CYS A 299 7.53 3.33 -13.94
C CYS A 299 8.05 3.99 -12.66
N LEU A 300 9.18 4.73 -12.77
CA LEU A 300 9.68 5.58 -11.70
C LEU A 300 8.84 6.87 -11.59
N GLU A 301 8.30 7.12 -10.40
CA GLU A 301 7.45 8.29 -10.15
C GLU A 301 8.20 9.62 -10.38
N THR A 302 9.46 9.68 -9.98
CA THR A 302 10.31 10.88 -10.05
C THR A 302 10.85 11.19 -11.45
N ALA A 303 10.72 10.25 -12.40
CA ALA A 303 11.19 10.44 -13.77
C ALA A 303 10.04 10.88 -14.70
N PRO A 304 10.24 11.85 -15.61
CA PRO A 304 9.22 12.25 -16.56
C PRO A 304 8.77 11.07 -17.45
N CYS A 305 7.51 11.04 -17.88
CA CYS A 305 7.02 9.98 -18.75
C CYS A 305 7.46 10.22 -20.20
N PRO A 306 8.23 9.32 -20.83
CA PRO A 306 8.58 9.46 -22.24
C PRO A 306 7.43 9.11 -23.19
N TYR A 307 6.34 8.53 -22.67
CA TYR A 307 5.19 8.04 -23.46
C TYR A 307 3.89 8.81 -23.20
N ASN A 308 3.99 10.01 -22.61
CA ASN A 308 2.83 10.88 -22.35
C ASN A 308 1.64 10.16 -21.67
N VAL A 309 1.92 9.32 -20.67
CA VAL A 309 0.92 8.59 -19.86
C VAL A 309 -0.04 7.74 -20.72
N VAL A 310 0.44 7.19 -21.83
CA VAL A 310 -0.32 6.27 -22.69
C VAL A 310 -0.84 5.03 -21.93
N CYS A 311 -0.30 4.72 -20.75
CA CYS A 311 -0.81 3.70 -19.83
C CYS A 311 -2.22 4.02 -19.27
N GLY A 312 -2.72 5.24 -19.44
CA GLY A 312 -4.11 5.59 -19.17
C GLY A 312 -5.11 5.21 -20.27
N GLN A 313 -4.64 4.95 -21.50
CA GLN A 313 -5.52 4.65 -22.65
C GLN A 313 -6.40 3.41 -22.47
N PRO A 314 -5.93 2.28 -21.91
CA PRO A 314 -6.79 1.11 -21.72
C PRO A 314 -8.03 1.37 -20.82
N PHE A 315 -7.97 2.40 -19.96
CA PHE A 315 -9.09 2.76 -19.08
C PHE A 315 -10.19 3.56 -19.78
N THR A 316 -9.99 4.04 -21.02
CA THR A 316 -11.02 4.78 -21.76
C THR A 316 -12.03 3.87 -22.47
N GLN A 317 -11.84 2.56 -22.37
CA GLN A 317 -12.56 1.56 -23.14
C GLN A 317 -13.82 1.10 -22.40
N VAL A 318 -14.88 0.74 -23.16
CA VAL A 318 -16.18 0.35 -22.59
C VAL A 318 -16.10 -0.92 -21.76
N GLU A 319 -15.12 -1.79 -22.04
CA GLU A 319 -14.81 -3.01 -21.31
C GLU A 319 -14.49 -2.72 -19.83
N LEU A 320 -13.87 -1.57 -19.53
CA LEU A 320 -13.68 -1.14 -18.15
C LEU A 320 -15.03 -0.96 -17.44
N LEU A 321 -15.96 -0.24 -18.08
CA LEU A 321 -17.27 0.05 -17.48
C LEU A 321 -18.10 -1.24 -17.31
N ARG A 322 -18.03 -2.17 -18.27
CA ARG A 322 -18.70 -3.48 -18.17
C ARG A 322 -18.16 -4.32 -17.02
N SER A 323 -16.84 -4.40 -16.87
CA SER A 323 -16.21 -5.13 -15.77
C SER A 323 -16.50 -4.48 -14.41
N LEU A 324 -16.53 -3.15 -14.34
CA LEU A 324 -16.94 -2.42 -13.13
C LEU A 324 -18.37 -2.75 -12.69
N VAL A 325 -19.33 -2.78 -13.63
CA VAL A 325 -20.72 -3.19 -13.32
C VAL A 325 -20.77 -4.64 -12.83
N ALA A 326 -20.00 -5.54 -13.45
CA ALA A 326 -19.94 -6.94 -13.03
C ALA A 326 -19.36 -7.10 -11.61
N VAL A 327 -18.33 -6.32 -11.26
CA VAL A 327 -17.73 -6.29 -9.92
C VAL A 327 -18.73 -5.74 -8.90
N LEU A 328 -19.37 -4.59 -9.18
CA LEU A 328 -20.37 -4.00 -8.30
C LEU A 328 -21.57 -4.91 -8.07
N GLY A 329 -22.01 -5.64 -9.11
CA GLY A 329 -23.05 -6.66 -8.97
C GLY A 329 -22.60 -7.82 -8.08
N GLY A 330 -21.32 -8.22 -8.15
CA GLY A 330 -20.74 -9.22 -7.25
C GLY A 330 -20.68 -8.75 -5.81
N ILE A 331 -20.25 -7.50 -5.57
CA ILE A 331 -20.21 -6.87 -4.25
C ILE A 331 -21.62 -6.80 -3.65
N LYS A 332 -22.61 -6.32 -4.42
CA LYS A 332 -24.01 -6.23 -3.99
C LYS A 332 -24.61 -7.57 -3.58
N ASN A 333 -24.21 -8.65 -4.26
CA ASN A 333 -24.70 -10.00 -4.01
C ASN A 333 -23.81 -10.81 -3.05
N ALA A 334 -22.84 -10.16 -2.37
CA ALA A 334 -21.89 -10.79 -1.47
C ALA A 334 -21.22 -12.05 -2.07
N LEU A 335 -20.77 -11.94 -3.33
CA LEU A 335 -20.19 -13.06 -4.07
C LEU A 335 -18.96 -13.65 -3.32
N PRO A 336 -18.99 -14.94 -2.93
CA PRO A 336 -17.86 -15.56 -2.25
C PRO A 336 -16.60 -15.59 -3.10
N ALA A 337 -15.43 -15.62 -2.45
CA ALA A 337 -14.12 -15.63 -3.14
C ALA A 337 -14.00 -16.77 -4.16
N ALA A 338 -14.32 -18.01 -3.76
CA ALA A 338 -14.25 -19.17 -4.66
C ALA A 338 -15.16 -19.02 -5.89
N ALA A 339 -16.38 -18.50 -5.70
CA ALA A 339 -17.30 -18.25 -6.80
C ALA A 339 -16.84 -17.10 -7.70
N ALA A 340 -16.15 -16.09 -7.15
CA ALA A 340 -15.56 -15.02 -7.93
C ALA A 340 -14.43 -15.53 -8.84
N ASP A 341 -13.65 -16.51 -8.40
CA ASP A 341 -12.53 -17.06 -9.15
C ASP A 341 -12.98 -17.97 -10.32
N GLU A 342 -14.12 -18.65 -10.17
CA GLU A 342 -14.66 -19.55 -11.19
C GLU A 342 -15.61 -18.85 -12.18
N LYS A 343 -16.14 -17.69 -11.79
CA LYS A 343 -17.10 -16.93 -12.60
C LYS A 343 -16.41 -16.37 -13.85
N PRO A 344 -17.05 -16.43 -15.04
CA PRO A 344 -16.56 -15.72 -16.21
C PRO A 344 -16.70 -14.20 -16.03
N TRP A 345 -15.57 -13.50 -16.01
CA TRP A 345 -15.52 -12.04 -15.99
C TRP A 345 -15.58 -11.45 -17.40
N PRO A 346 -16.13 -10.23 -17.59
CA PRO A 346 -16.10 -9.56 -18.88
C PRO A 346 -14.66 -9.45 -19.41
N ALA A 347 -14.48 -9.78 -20.68
CA ALA A 347 -13.18 -9.63 -21.35
C ALA A 347 -12.74 -8.16 -21.30
N LEU A 348 -11.43 -7.96 -21.09
CA LEU A 348 -10.79 -6.66 -21.07
C LEU A 348 -9.98 -6.45 -22.35
N VAL A 349 -9.77 -5.17 -22.69
CA VAL A 349 -8.84 -4.79 -23.76
C VAL A 349 -7.41 -5.19 -23.41
N GLU A 350 -6.59 -5.37 -24.44
CA GLU A 350 -5.17 -5.66 -24.26
C GLU A 350 -4.49 -4.57 -23.41
N GLY A 351 -3.63 -5.00 -22.48
CA GLY A 351 -2.93 -4.10 -21.57
C GLY A 351 -3.76 -3.59 -20.38
N LEU A 352 -4.95 -4.15 -20.14
CA LEU A 352 -5.72 -3.95 -18.90
C LEU A 352 -5.95 -5.29 -18.19
N GLN A 353 -5.78 -5.28 -16.87
CA GLN A 353 -5.96 -6.43 -15.99
C GLN A 353 -7.00 -6.07 -14.92
N LEU A 354 -7.78 -7.05 -14.48
CA LEU A 354 -8.63 -6.97 -13.29
C LEU A 354 -8.12 -7.97 -12.25
N TRP A 355 -7.79 -7.46 -11.07
CA TRP A 355 -7.30 -8.22 -9.94
C TRP A 355 -8.30 -8.20 -8.79
N ARG A 356 -8.36 -9.29 -8.02
CA ARG A 356 -9.01 -9.35 -6.70
C ARG A 356 -7.98 -9.64 -5.63
N THR A 357 -8.05 -8.94 -4.51
CA THR A 357 -7.10 -9.13 -3.42
C THR A 357 -7.44 -10.37 -2.59
N GLY A 358 -6.40 -10.99 -2.02
CA GLY A 358 -6.45 -12.19 -1.20
C GLY A 358 -5.10 -12.44 -0.54
N PHE A 359 -4.96 -13.60 0.10
CA PHE A 359 -3.77 -13.94 0.88
C PHE A 359 -3.26 -15.36 0.62
N ASP A 360 -1.99 -15.57 0.92
CA ASP A 360 -1.42 -16.87 1.31
C ASP A 360 -0.63 -16.68 2.63
N ALA A 361 0.16 -17.68 3.04
CA ALA A 361 0.94 -17.62 4.28
C ALA A 361 2.04 -16.53 4.30
N LEU A 362 2.57 -16.12 3.15
CA LEU A 362 3.58 -15.05 3.08
C LEU A 362 2.94 -13.67 3.25
N GLY A 363 1.74 -13.48 2.70
CA GLY A 363 1.10 -12.17 2.71
C GLY A 363 0.07 -11.99 1.60
N ALA A 364 -0.08 -10.75 1.14
CA ALA A 364 -0.97 -10.42 0.05
C ALA A 364 -0.63 -11.23 -1.21
N LEU A 365 -1.65 -11.87 -1.79
CA LEU A 365 -1.60 -12.63 -3.03
C LEU A 365 -2.84 -12.28 -3.87
N PRO A 366 -2.74 -11.25 -4.73
CA PRO A 366 -3.84 -10.89 -5.62
C PRO A 366 -4.03 -11.96 -6.70
N ARG A 367 -5.30 -12.23 -7.06
CA ARG A 367 -5.70 -13.17 -8.11
C ARG A 367 -6.15 -12.40 -9.35
N LEU A 368 -5.67 -12.83 -10.53
CA LEU A 368 -6.08 -12.25 -11.81
C LEU A 368 -7.47 -12.82 -12.19
N LEU A 369 -8.45 -11.94 -12.35
CA LEU A 369 -9.82 -12.30 -12.74
C LEU A 369 -10.07 -12.15 -14.24
N ALA A 370 -9.42 -11.17 -14.88
CA ALA A 370 -9.50 -10.94 -16.32
C ALA A 370 -8.25 -10.21 -16.84
N GLY A 371 -7.91 -10.44 -18.10
CA GLY A 371 -6.69 -9.91 -18.75
C GLY A 371 -5.56 -10.94 -18.78
N HIS A 372 -4.33 -10.47 -18.93
CA HIS A 372 -3.13 -11.31 -19.04
C HIS A 372 -2.00 -10.73 -18.18
N ASP A 373 -1.38 -11.56 -17.32
CA ASP A 373 -0.15 -11.21 -16.60
C ASP A 373 1.07 -11.89 -17.23
N PRO A 374 1.87 -11.16 -18.04
CA PRO A 374 3.06 -11.74 -18.67
C PRO A 374 4.16 -12.11 -17.67
N HIS A 375 4.06 -11.65 -16.42
CA HIS A 375 5.07 -11.84 -15.39
C HIS A 375 4.70 -12.91 -14.36
N GLU A 376 3.56 -13.60 -14.52
CA GLU A 376 3.01 -14.49 -13.50
C GLU A 376 4.01 -15.59 -13.10
N ALA A 377 4.60 -16.28 -14.09
CA ALA A 377 5.51 -17.40 -13.85
C ALA A 377 6.78 -16.95 -13.09
N GLU A 378 7.40 -15.85 -13.54
CA GLU A 378 8.60 -15.29 -12.91
C GLU A 378 8.30 -14.75 -11.51
N ARG A 379 7.19 -14.00 -11.35
CA ARG A 379 6.75 -13.48 -10.04
C ARG A 379 6.48 -14.61 -9.05
N ARG A 380 5.86 -15.71 -9.49
CA ARG A 380 5.61 -16.90 -8.67
C ARG A 380 6.92 -17.53 -8.20
N TYR A 381 7.95 -17.56 -9.06
CA TYR A 381 9.28 -18.02 -8.68
C TYR A 381 9.91 -17.11 -7.61
N VAL A 382 9.93 -15.79 -7.83
CA VAL A 382 10.45 -14.82 -6.85
C VAL A 382 9.72 -14.96 -5.51
N ARG A 383 8.39 -15.13 -5.53
CA ARG A 383 7.59 -15.33 -4.31
C ARG A 383 8.02 -16.58 -3.54
N LYS A 384 8.21 -17.71 -4.21
CA LYS A 384 8.71 -18.96 -3.61
C LYS A 384 10.10 -18.78 -3.01
N PHE A 385 10.99 -18.08 -3.71
CA PHE A 385 12.32 -17.75 -3.20
C PHE A 385 12.25 -16.93 -1.91
N LEU A 386 11.43 -15.86 -1.88
CA LEU A 386 11.24 -15.04 -0.67
C LEU A 386 10.66 -15.85 0.48
N ALA A 387 9.65 -16.69 0.22
CA ALA A 387 9.06 -17.55 1.24
C ALA A 387 10.08 -18.54 1.81
N GLY A 388 10.91 -19.16 0.96
CA GLY A 388 12.01 -20.02 1.41
C GLY A 388 13.03 -19.27 2.28
N ARG A 389 13.39 -18.04 1.91
CA ARG A 389 14.31 -17.18 2.68
C ARG A 389 13.75 -16.77 4.04
N LEU A 390 12.44 -16.65 4.15
CA LEU A 390 11.70 -16.32 5.37
C LEU A 390 11.23 -17.56 6.15
N HIS A 391 11.52 -18.77 5.66
CA HIS A 391 11.03 -20.03 6.21
C HIS A 391 9.49 -20.11 6.31
N VAL A 392 8.78 -19.47 5.38
CA VAL A 392 7.32 -19.52 5.27
C VAL A 392 6.91 -20.63 4.31
N SER A 393 6.04 -21.54 4.75
CA SER A 393 5.49 -22.59 3.90
C SER A 393 4.29 -22.08 3.09
N LEU A 394 4.43 -22.00 1.77
CA LEU A 394 3.34 -21.60 0.86
C LEU A 394 2.39 -22.75 0.48
N ASP A 395 2.84 -24.00 0.64
CA ASP A 395 2.07 -25.19 0.29
C ASP A 395 2.22 -26.24 1.40
N PRO A 396 1.26 -26.34 2.34
CA PRO A 396 1.28 -27.35 3.39
C PRO A 396 1.14 -28.78 2.85
N ALA A 397 0.64 -28.95 1.61
CA ALA A 397 0.29 -30.25 1.02
C ALA A 397 1.39 -30.85 0.12
N GLY A 398 2.52 -30.14 -0.07
CA GLY A 398 3.74 -30.69 -0.66
C GLY A 398 3.62 -31.16 -2.11
N ARG A 399 2.87 -30.46 -2.97
CA ARG A 399 2.72 -30.86 -4.39
C ARG A 399 3.16 -29.76 -5.34
N ALA A 400 4.45 -29.78 -5.69
CA ALA A 400 4.98 -29.80 -7.06
C ALA A 400 6.47 -29.40 -7.05
N MET A 401 7.31 -30.18 -7.75
CA MET A 401 8.63 -29.71 -8.16
C MET A 401 8.45 -28.43 -8.99
N THR A 402 9.08 -27.36 -8.55
CA THR A 402 9.09 -26.10 -9.30
C THR A 402 9.99 -26.31 -10.52
N PRO A 403 9.55 -25.93 -11.75
CA PRO A 403 10.46 -25.94 -12.90
C PRO A 403 11.70 -25.09 -12.58
N PRO A 404 12.90 -25.49 -13.07
CA PRO A 404 14.11 -24.75 -12.81
C PRO A 404 13.96 -23.31 -13.32
N PRO A 405 14.45 -22.31 -12.57
CA PRO A 405 14.33 -20.93 -12.99
C PRO A 405 15.12 -20.68 -14.28
N PRO A 406 14.73 -19.65 -15.05
CA PRO A 406 15.67 -18.95 -15.91
C PRO A 406 16.94 -18.57 -15.10
N ALA A 407 18.12 -18.93 -15.61
CA ALA A 407 19.39 -18.72 -14.90
C ALA A 407 19.64 -17.25 -14.49
N ASP A 408 19.07 -16.30 -15.24
CA ASP A 408 19.18 -14.88 -14.95
C ASP A 408 18.38 -14.45 -13.70
N LEU A 409 17.26 -15.10 -13.38
CA LEU A 409 16.48 -14.82 -12.17
C LEU A 409 17.20 -15.31 -10.92
N GLU A 410 17.86 -16.47 -10.98
CA GLU A 410 18.64 -16.97 -9.85
C GLU A 410 19.85 -16.07 -9.58
N GLN A 411 20.60 -15.68 -10.61
CA GLN A 411 21.71 -14.74 -10.47
C GLN A 411 21.25 -13.37 -9.95
N TRP A 412 20.06 -12.92 -10.35
CA TRP A 412 19.49 -11.69 -9.83
C TRP A 412 19.10 -11.82 -8.36
N LEU A 413 18.48 -12.92 -7.92
CA LEU A 413 18.04 -13.06 -6.53
C LEU A 413 19.20 -13.39 -5.57
N CYS A 414 20.17 -14.19 -6.03
CA CYS A 414 21.33 -14.61 -5.27
C CYS A 414 22.54 -13.71 -5.59
N ASN A 415 22.83 -12.76 -4.72
CA ASN A 415 24.06 -11.97 -4.81
C ASN A 415 25.08 -12.51 -3.80
N ASP A 416 26.24 -12.94 -4.28
CA ASP A 416 27.35 -13.46 -3.47
C ASP A 416 27.75 -12.49 -2.34
N ALA A 417 27.64 -11.18 -2.58
CA ALA A 417 27.93 -10.16 -1.57
C ALA A 417 26.98 -10.17 -0.35
N ASP A 418 25.82 -10.84 -0.42
CA ASP A 418 24.95 -11.02 0.74
C ASP A 418 25.49 -12.06 1.73
N TRP A 419 26.39 -12.94 1.28
CA TRP A 419 26.97 -14.04 2.07
C TRP A 419 28.39 -13.73 2.55
N MET A 420 29.05 -12.74 1.94
CA MET A 420 30.37 -12.28 2.37
C MET A 420 30.25 -11.32 3.57
N LEU A 421 31.09 -11.51 4.60
CA LEU A 421 31.26 -10.51 5.65
C LEU A 421 31.77 -9.19 5.02
N PRO A 422 31.47 -8.02 5.62
CA PRO A 422 31.99 -6.75 5.13
C PRO A 422 33.51 -6.84 4.93
N PRO A 423 34.05 -6.34 3.79
CA PRO A 423 35.49 -6.31 3.57
C PRO A 423 36.14 -5.51 4.70
N GLY A 424 36.97 -6.18 5.52
CA GLY A 424 37.58 -5.62 6.73
C GLY A 424 37.53 -6.51 7.98
N ARG A 425 36.73 -7.59 7.98
CA ARG A 425 36.79 -8.63 9.04
C ARG A 425 37.76 -9.78 8.77
N TYR A 426 38.36 -9.80 7.59
CA TYR A 426 39.37 -10.77 7.17
C TYR A 426 40.75 -10.11 7.17
N TYR A 427 41.16 -9.52 8.29
CA TYR A 427 42.55 -9.09 8.52
C TYR A 427 42.91 -9.27 9.99
#